data_AF-A0A9E5I3W3-F1
#
_entry.id   AF-A0A9E5I3W3-F1
#
_cell.length_a   1.000
_cell.length_b   1.000
_cell.length_c   1.000
_cell.angle_alpha   90.00
_cell.angle_beta   90.00
_cell.angle_gamma   90.00
#
_symmetry.space_group_name_H-M   'P 1'
#
loop_
_entity.id
_entity.type
_entity.pdbx_description
1 polymer ?
#
loop_
_entity_poly.entity_id
_entity_poly.type
_entity_poly.pdbx_seq_one_letter_code
_entity_poly.pdbx_strand_id
1 'polypeptide(L)' 'MPIHRSGFFISFEGIDGAGKSTHLEAFANHLRQRYPQQEIVLTREPGGTPLGEK' A
#
# COMPACT_ATOMS: atom_id res chain seq x y z
N MET A 1 -4.15 -19.06 24.33
CA MET A 1 -3.10 -18.27 23.65
C MET A 1 -3.70 -17.71 22.37
N PRO A 2 -3.90 -16.40 22.20
CA PRO A 2 -4.28 -15.86 20.90
C PRO A 2 -3.15 -16.17 19.92
N ILE A 3 -3.50 -16.73 18.77
CA ILE A 3 -2.53 -16.98 17.69
C ILE A 3 -2.23 -15.61 17.09
N HIS A 4 -1.09 -15.01 17.40
CA HIS A 4 -0.63 -13.82 16.68
C HIS A 4 -0.27 -14.24 15.26
N ARG A 5 -1.15 -13.94 14.32
CA ARG A 5 -0.84 -14.09 12.90
C ARG A 5 0.09 -12.94 12.51
N SER A 6 1.28 -13.28 12.01
CA SER A 6 2.19 -12.31 11.41
C SER A 6 1.54 -11.66 10.18
N GLY A 7 1.61 -10.34 10.08
CA GLY A 7 1.18 -9.58 8.91
C GLY A 7 2.23 -9.55 7.80
N PHE A 8 1.89 -8.91 6.68
CA PHE A 8 2.81 -8.66 5.57
C PHE A 8 3.14 -7.17 5.45
N PHE A 9 4.40 -6.87 5.11
CA PHE A 9 4.83 -5.55 4.67
C PHE A 9 5.23 -5.66 3.20
N ILE A 10 4.63 -4.83 2.34
CA ILE A 10 4.78 -4.89 0.88
C ILE A 10 5.16 -3.49 0.39
N SER A 11 6.31 -3.36 -0.28
CA SER A 11 6.72 -2.11 -0.95
C SER A 11 6.58 -2.23 -2.47
N PHE A 12 6.26 -1.11 -3.11
CA PHE A 12 6.19 -0.96 -4.57
C PHE A 12 7.32 -0.03 -5.01
N GLU A 13 8.39 -0.60 -5.56
CA GLU A 13 9.59 0.13 -6.00
C GLU A 13 9.61 0.34 -7.52
N GLY A 14 10.24 1.42 -7.97
CA GLY A 14 10.40 1.73 -9.39
C GLY A 14 10.71 3.20 -9.67
N ILE A 15 11.08 3.51 -10.92
CA ILE A 15 11.41 4.88 -11.34
C ILE A 15 10.22 5.84 -11.28
N ASP A 16 10.48 7.14 -11.34
CA ASP A 16 9.42 8.15 -11.46
C ASP A 16 8.62 7.95 -12.74
N GLY A 17 7.29 8.14 -12.63
CA GLY A 17 6.38 7.86 -13.74
C GLY A 17 6.08 6.37 -14.00
N ALA A 18 6.66 5.42 -13.24
CA ALA A 18 6.41 3.98 -13.43
C ALA A 18 4.99 3.50 -13.02
N GLY A 19 4.10 4.40 -12.59
CA GLY A 19 2.72 4.05 -12.21
C GLY A 19 2.57 3.35 -10.86
N LYS A 20 3.57 3.50 -9.96
CA LYS A 20 3.58 2.85 -8.63
C LYS A 20 2.31 3.12 -7.82
N SER A 21 1.86 4.38 -7.76
CA SER A 21 0.65 4.78 -7.03
C SER A 21 -0.61 4.11 -7.58
N THR A 22 -0.74 4.04 -8.91
CA THR A 22 -1.86 3.35 -9.57
C THR A 22 -1.88 1.85 -9.25
N HIS A 23 -0.72 1.19 -9.31
CA HIS A 23 -0.62 -0.22 -8.95
C HIS A 23 -0.89 -0.48 -7.47
N LEU A 24 -0.39 0.38 -6.59
CA LEU A 24 -0.62 0.31 -5.14
C LEU A 24 -2.11 0.40 -4.80
N GLU A 25 -2.84 1.35 -5.40
CA GLU A 25 -4.29 1.49 -5.20
C GLU A 25 -5.08 0.28 -5.72
N ALA A 26 -4.77 -0.18 -6.95
CA ALA A 26 -5.41 -1.34 -7.54
C ALA A 26 -5.17 -2.61 -6.71
N PHE A 27 -3.94 -2.83 -6.27
CA PHE A 27 -3.57 -3.97 -5.44
C PHE A 27 -4.24 -3.94 -4.07
N ALA A 28 -4.28 -2.77 -3.40
CA ALA A 28 -4.96 -2.63 -2.12
C ALA A 28 -6.47 -2.89 -2.23
N ASN A 29 -7.11 -2.41 -3.29
CA ASN A 29 -8.52 -2.70 -3.55
C ASN A 29 -8.76 -4.20 -3.78
N HIS A 30 -7.88 -4.86 -4.54
CA HIS A 30 -7.92 -6.30 -4.73
C HIS A 30 -7.80 -7.05 -3.39
N LEU A 31 -6.86 -6.65 -2.52
CA LEU A 31 -6.70 -7.27 -1.20
C LEU A 31 -7.92 -7.06 -0.31
N ARG A 32 -8.52 -5.87 -0.29
CA ARG A 32 -9.75 -5.59 0.48
C ARG A 32 -10.91 -6.48 0.04
N GLN A 33 -11.07 -6.68 -1.28
CA GLN A 33 -12.10 -7.56 -1.82
C GLN A 33 -11.81 -9.04 -1.50
N ARG A 34 -10.55 -9.46 -1.62
CA ARG A 34 -10.14 -10.85 -1.44
C ARG A 34 -10.10 -11.29 0.03
N TYR A 35 -9.83 -10.35 0.93
CA TYR A 35 -9.63 -10.57 2.36
C TYR A 35 -10.42 -9.54 3.20
N PRO A 36 -11.78 -9.59 3.20
CA PRO A 36 -12.63 -8.59 3.83
C PRO A 36 -12.50 -8.51 5.37
N GLN A 37 -11.86 -9.50 5.99
CA GLN A 37 -11.61 -9.57 7.44
C GLN A 37 -10.18 -9.15 7.83
N GLN A 38 -9.35 -8.79 6.85
CA GLN A 38 -7.98 -8.34 7.10
C GLN A 38 -7.92 -6.81 7.00
N GLU A 39 -7.14 -6.19 7.88
CA GLU A 39 -6.87 -4.76 7.79
C GLU A 39 -5.85 -4.50 6.67
N ILE A 40 -6.20 -3.58 5.76
CA ILE A 40 -5.34 -3.18 4.64
C ILE A 40 -4.95 -1.71 4.81
N VAL A 41 -3.76 -1.49 5.37
CA VAL A 41 -3.18 -0.16 5.58
C VAL A 41 -2.34 0.23 4.37
N LEU A 42 -2.62 1.41 3.82
CA LEU A 42 -1.79 2.04 2.80
C LEU A 42 -0.98 3.17 3.44
N THR A 43 0.33 3.11 3.28
CA THR A 43 1.25 4.19 3.68
C THR A 43 1.83 4.83 2.43
N ARG A 44 1.90 6.16 2.41
CA ARG A 44 2.69 6.91 1.43
C ARG A 44 3.86 7.56 2.16
N GLU A 45 5.03 7.61 1.54
CA GLU A 45 6.04 8.53 2.01
C GLU A 45 5.53 9.97 1.83
N PRO A 46 5.78 10.88 2.78
CA PRO A 46 5.55 12.30 2.56
C PRO A 46 6.32 12.72 1.30
N GLY A 47 5.72 13.55 0.46
CA GLY A 47 6.42 14.07 -0.71
C GLY A 47 7.69 14.80 -0.28
N GLY A 48 8.85 14.37 -0.79
CA GLY A 48 10.14 15.01 -0.49
C GLY A 48 10.28 16.46 -1.00
N THR A 49 9.26 16.98 -1.70
CA THR A 49 9.17 18.36 -2.16
C THR A 49 7.74 18.89 -1.98
N PRO A 50 7.55 20.21 -1.77
CA PRO A 50 6.22 20.83 -1.71
C PRO A 50 5.35 20.60 -2.97
N LEU A 51 5.97 20.31 -4.12
CA LEU A 51 5.25 19.96 -5.35
C LEU A 51 4.60 18.56 -5.33
N GLY A 52 5.05 17.67 -4.44
CA GLY A 52 4.52 16.32 -4.28
C GLY A 52 3.37 16.22 -3.26
N GLU A 53 3.05 17.30 -2.55
CA GLU A 53 1.91 17.38 -1.65
C GLU A 53 0.67 17.89 -2.41
N LYS A 54 -0.14 16.96 -2.91
CA LYS A 54 -1.56 17.20 -3.19
C LYS A 54 -2.41 16.06 -2.65
#